data_AF-A0A6A0GQD1-F1
#
_entry.id   AF-A0A6A0GQD1-F1
#
_cell.length_a   1.000
_cell.length_b   1.000
_cell.length_c   1.000
_cell.angle_alpha   90.00
_cell.angle_beta   90.00
_cell.angle_gamma   90.00
#
_symmetry.space_group_name_H-M   'P 1'
#
loop_
_entity.id
_entity.type
_entity.pdbx_description
1 polymer ?
#
loop_
_entity_poly.entity_id
_entity_poly.type
_entity_poly.pdbx_seq_one_letter_code
_entity_poly.pdbx_strand_id
1 'polypeptide(L)'
;MNVDLTEFQTNLVPYPRIHFPLVTYAPVISREKAYHEQMSVAEITTASFQPENQLVKCDPRNGKYMACCLLYRGDVVPKQVQSAIATIKTKRNIQFVDWCPTGFK
;
A
#
# COMPACT_ATOMS: atom_id res chain seq x y z
N MET A 1 2.38 15.68 -0.12
CA MET A 1 3.58 15.53 -0.98
C MET A 1 3.06 15.25 -2.37
N ASN A 2 3.32 16.11 -3.34
CA ASN A 2 2.88 15.90 -4.72
C ASN A 2 3.92 14.97 -5.37
N VAL A 3 3.55 13.71 -5.58
CA VAL A 3 4.39 12.71 -6.24
C VAL A 3 4.11 12.81 -7.74
N ASP A 4 5.13 13.13 -8.53
CA ASP A 4 5.00 13.19 -9.99
C ASP A 4 4.94 11.79 -10.59
N LEU A 5 4.28 11.66 -11.75
CA LEU A 5 4.16 10.38 -12.45
C LEU A 5 5.52 9.72 -12.76
N THR A 6 6.54 10.56 -12.98
CA THR A 6 7.92 10.13 -13.23
C THR A 6 8.55 9.48 -11.99
N GLU A 7 8.16 9.88 -10.78
CA GLU A 7 8.68 9.28 -9.56
C GLU A 7 8.18 7.84 -9.36
N PHE A 8 7.01 7.46 -9.88
CA PHE A 8 6.55 6.07 -9.83
C PHE A 8 7.44 5.15 -10.66
N GLN A 9 7.87 5.59 -11.84
CA GLN A 9 8.76 4.78 -12.68
C GLN A 9 10.10 4.54 -11.97
N THR A 10 10.70 5.59 -11.42
CA THR A 10 12.01 5.48 -10.75
C THR A 10 11.94 4.64 -9.47
N ASN A 11 10.86 4.74 -8.69
CA ASN A 11 10.78 4.09 -7.38
C ASN A 11 10.17 2.67 -7.43
N LEU A 12 9.33 2.35 -8.42
CA LEU A 12 8.58 1.08 -8.46
C LEU A 12 9.05 0.12 -9.57
N VAL A 13 9.89 0.57 -10.52
CA VAL A 13 10.35 -0.26 -11.65
C VAL A 13 11.83 -0.60 -11.47
N PRO A 14 12.18 -1.70 -10.77
CA PRO A 14 13.58 -2.09 -10.56
C PRO A 14 14.26 -2.58 -11.85
N TYR A 15 13.49 -3.08 -12.81
CA TYR A 15 13.98 -3.56 -14.10
C TYR A 15 13.06 -3.08 -15.22
N PRO A 16 13.58 -2.70 -16.40
CA PRO A 16 12.76 -2.16 -17.50
C PRO A 16 11.60 -3.06 -17.93
N ARG A 17 11.73 -4.39 -17.82
CA ARG A 17 10.68 -5.35 -18.19
C ARG A 17 9.64 -5.61 -17.08
N ILE A 18 9.89 -5.16 -15.86
CA ILE A 18 9.04 -5.40 -14.68
C ILE A 18 8.40 -4.07 -14.26
N HIS A 19 7.44 -3.60 -15.07
CA HIS A 19 6.81 -2.28 -14.93
C HIS A 19 5.28 -2.34 -14.81
N PHE A 20 4.73 -3.50 -14.43
CA PHE A 20 3.30 -3.70 -14.19
C PHE A 20 3.01 -3.75 -12.69
N PRO A 21 2.66 -2.62 -12.05
CA PRO A 21 2.31 -2.60 -10.63
C PRO A 21 0.93 -3.21 -10.40
N LEU A 22 0.74 -3.78 -9.21
CA LEU A 22 -0.59 -4.08 -8.68
C LEU A 22 -1.19 -2.81 -8.10
N VAL A 23 -2.49 -2.60 -8.34
CA VAL A 23 -3.20 -1.41 -7.85
C VAL A 23 -4.19 -1.84 -6.77
N THR A 24 -4.22 -1.09 -5.68
CA THR A 24 -5.16 -1.25 -4.57
C THR A 24 -5.78 0.08 -4.23
N TYR A 25 -7.01 0.07 -3.75
CA TYR A 25 -7.67 1.24 -3.21
C TYR A 25 -8.32 0.93 -1.87
N ALA A 26 -8.12 1.81 -0.89
CA ALA A 26 -8.77 1.75 0.40
C ALA A 26 -8.99 3.17 0.95
N PRO A 27 -10.11 3.40 1.66
CA PRO A 27 -11.17 2.43 1.94
C PRO A 27 -12.20 2.34 0.80
N VAL A 28 -12.82 1.17 0.63
CA VAL A 28 -14.01 0.96 -0.21
C VAL A 28 -15.16 0.53 0.70
N ILE A 29 -16.04 1.47 1.03
CA ILE A 29 -17.16 1.24 1.96
C ILE A 29 -18.47 1.79 1.39
N SER A 30 -19.60 1.22 1.81
CA SER A 30 -20.92 1.73 1.44
C SER A 30 -21.24 3.03 2.18
N ARG A 31 -22.16 3.82 1.62
CA ARG A 31 -22.60 5.08 2.21
C ARG A 31 -23.18 4.90 3.62
N GLU A 32 -23.90 3.82 3.87
CA GLU A 32 -24.49 3.51 5.18
C GLU A 32 -23.41 3.28 6.24
N LYS A 33 -22.35 2.53 5.90
CA LYS A 33 -21.25 2.26 6.83
C LYS A 33 -20.37 3.47 7.11
N ALA A 34 -20.26 4.39 6.15
CA ALA A 34 -19.42 5.58 6.27
C ALA A 34 -19.82 6.51 7.44
N TYR A 35 -21.08 6.48 7.88
CA TYR A 35 -21.53 7.28 9.02
C TYR A 35 -21.31 6.61 10.38
N HIS A 36 -21.02 5.31 10.40
CA HIS A 36 -20.88 4.52 11.63
C HIS A 36 -19.44 4.09 11.91
N GLU A 37 -18.57 4.07 10.90
CA GLU A 37 -17.18 3.64 11.00
C GLU A 37 -16.24 4.81 10.71
N GLN A 38 -15.43 5.20 11.70
CA GLN A 38 -14.24 6.00 11.45
C GLN A 38 -13.07 5.05 11.17
N MET A 39 -12.40 5.24 10.03
CA MET A 39 -11.21 4.46 9.71
C MET A 39 -9.96 5.29 9.96
N SER A 40 -9.14 4.80 10.89
CA SER A 40 -7.82 5.34 11.18
C SER A 40 -6.85 5.08 10.03
N VAL A 41 -5.76 5.86 10.00
CA VAL A 41 -4.63 5.66 9.07
C VAL A 41 -4.13 4.20 9.12
N ALA A 42 -4.08 3.59 10.31
CA ALA A 42 -3.60 2.21 10.47
C ALA A 42 -4.54 1.18 9.84
N GLU A 43 -5.86 1.39 9.95
CA GLU A 43 -6.87 0.50 9.37
C GLU A 43 -6.88 0.57 7.85
N ILE A 44 -6.90 1.78 7.27
CA ILE A 44 -6.86 1.94 5.80
C ILE A 44 -5.54 1.43 5.20
N THR A 45 -4.43 1.60 5.93
CA THR A 45 -3.13 1.06 5.52
C THR A 45 -3.17 -0.45 5.51
N THR A 46 -3.70 -1.08 6.56
CA THR A 46 -3.87 -2.53 6.62
C THR A 46 -4.80 -3.05 5.52
N ALA A 47 -5.93 -2.37 5.29
CA ALA A 47 -6.87 -2.71 4.24
C ALA A 47 -6.21 -2.72 2.86
N SER A 48 -5.24 -1.83 2.62
CA SER A 48 -4.52 -1.76 1.34
C SER A 48 -3.65 -2.98 1.02
N PHE A 49 -3.37 -3.84 2.00
CA PHE A 49 -2.61 -5.09 1.79
C PHE A 49 -3.49 -6.34 1.87
N GLN A 50 -4.81 -6.16 2.02
CA GLN A 50 -5.76 -7.27 2.01
C GLN A 50 -6.03 -7.71 0.55
N PRO A 51 -6.01 -9.02 0.25
CA PRO A 51 -6.30 -9.53 -1.09
C PRO A 51 -7.65 -9.06 -1.64
N GLU A 52 -8.64 -8.83 -0.79
CA GLU A 52 -10.00 -8.44 -1.16
C GLU A 52 -10.09 -7.02 -1.72
N ASN A 53 -9.11 -6.16 -1.41
CA ASN A 53 -9.06 -4.78 -1.89
C ASN A 53 -8.16 -4.62 -3.14
N GLN A 54 -7.54 -5.71 -3.61
CA GLN A 54 -6.74 -5.69 -4.84
C GLN A 54 -7.64 -5.50 -6.06
N LEU A 55 -7.27 -4.58 -6.95
CA LEU A 55 -8.00 -4.34 -8.19
C LEU A 55 -7.54 -5.24 -9.34
N VAL A 56 -6.67 -6.22 -9.04
CA VAL A 56 -6.14 -7.21 -9.96
C VAL A 56 -6.42 -8.60 -9.40
N LYS A 57 -6.89 -9.52 -10.24
CA LYS A 57 -7.19 -10.91 -9.85
C LYS A 57 -5.89 -11.71 -9.69
N CYS A 58 -5.21 -11.52 -8.56
CA CYS A 58 -4.05 -12.29 -8.14
C CYS A 58 -3.96 -12.31 -6.61
N ASP A 59 -3.45 -13.40 -6.04
CA ASP A 59 -3.15 -13.45 -4.61
C ASP A 59 -1.72 -12.93 -4.36
N PRO A 60 -1.54 -11.76 -3.72
CA PRO A 60 -0.21 -11.20 -3.50
C PRO A 60 0.65 -12.03 -2.53
N ARG A 61 0.04 -12.95 -1.75
CA ARG A 61 0.75 -13.83 -0.81
C ARG A 61 1.52 -14.94 -1.50
N ASN A 62 1.24 -15.21 -2.77
CA ASN A 62 1.98 -16.18 -3.58
C ASN A 62 3.32 -15.63 -4.09
N GLY A 63 3.63 -14.36 -3.82
CA GLY A 63 4.86 -13.70 -4.22
C GLY A 63 5.44 -12.83 -3.11
N LYS A 64 6.37 -11.95 -3.51
CA LYS A 64 6.97 -10.94 -2.64
C LYS A 64 6.84 -9.57 -3.28
N TYR A 65 6.57 -8.54 -2.48
CA TYR A 65 6.57 -7.16 -2.92
C TYR A 65 8.00 -6.69 -3.22
N MET A 66 8.24 -6.18 -4.42
CA MET A 66 9.53 -5.56 -4.77
C MET A 66 9.62 -4.13 -4.25
N ALA A 67 8.54 -3.38 -4.42
CA ALA A 67 8.36 -2.03 -3.91
C ALA A 67 6.86 -1.74 -3.78
N CYS A 68 6.49 -0.90 -2.81
CA CYS A 68 5.13 -0.41 -2.61
C CYS A 68 5.16 1.12 -2.52
N CYS A 69 4.12 1.78 -3.05
CA CYS A 69 3.90 3.20 -2.82
C CYS A 69 2.51 3.41 -2.23
N LEU A 70 2.42 4.17 -1.13
CA LEU A 70 1.17 4.47 -0.45
C LEU A 70 0.83 5.96 -0.59
N LEU A 71 -0.24 6.25 -1.33
CA LEU A 71 -0.70 7.61 -1.62
C LEU A 71 -1.87 7.99 -0.70
N TYR A 72 -1.56 8.51 0.47
CA TYR A 72 -2.57 9.00 1.41
C TYR A 72 -3.18 10.32 0.95
N ARG A 73 -4.50 10.50 1.18
CA ARG A 73 -5.22 11.76 0.98
C ARG A 73 -6.10 12.08 2.18
N GLY A 74 -6.42 13.36 2.37
CA GLY A 74 -7.24 13.84 3.48
C GLY A 74 -6.43 14.30 4.68
N ASP A 75 -7.09 14.38 5.84
CA ASP A 75 -6.46 14.74 7.11
C ASP A 75 -5.64 13.56 7.66
N VAL A 76 -4.37 13.52 7.28
CA VAL A 76 -3.46 12.41 7.57
C VAL A 76 -2.22 12.93 8.27
N VAL A 77 -2.01 12.47 9.50
CA VAL A 77 -0.85 12.85 10.31
C VAL A 77 0.37 11.99 9.92
N PRO A 78 1.51 12.57 9.49
CA PRO A 78 2.67 11.80 9.03
C PRO A 78 3.22 10.79 10.05
N LYS A 79 3.14 11.11 11.35
CA LYS A 79 3.54 10.20 12.44
C LYS A 79 2.70 8.92 12.45
N GLN A 80 1.39 9.03 12.21
CA GLN A 80 0.51 7.86 12.17
C GLN A 80 0.79 6.98 10.95
N VAL A 81 1.15 7.59 9.81
CA VAL A 81 1.57 6.88 8.59
C VAL A 81 2.83 6.06 8.87
N GLN A 82 3.86 6.66 9.49
CA GLN A 82 5.10 5.95 9.82
C GLN A 82 4.84 4.77 10.76
N SER A 83 4.01 4.95 11.79
CA SER A 83 3.61 3.87 12.69
C SER A 83 2.86 2.76 11.95
N ALA A 84 1.92 3.11 11.07
CA ALA A 84 1.16 2.13 10.29
C ALA A 84 2.06 1.31 9.36
N ILE A 85 2.98 1.95 8.64
CA ILE A 85 3.94 1.27 7.76
C ILE A 85 4.86 0.34 8.57
N ALA A 86 5.33 0.79 9.75
CA ALA A 86 6.14 -0.05 10.64
C ALA A 86 5.37 -1.31 11.06
N THR A 87 4.08 -1.19 11.39
CA THR A 87 3.22 -2.35 11.67
C THR A 87 3.05 -3.27 10.46
N ILE A 88 2.95 -2.74 9.24
CA ILE A 88 2.84 -3.59 8.04
C ILE A 88 4.10 -4.43 7.83
N LYS A 89 5.28 -3.85 8.03
CA LYS A 89 6.57 -4.55 7.88
C LYS A 89 6.75 -5.74 8.82
N THR A 90 6.04 -5.79 9.96
CA THR A 90 6.13 -6.90 10.92
C THR A 90 5.14 -8.04 10.62
N LYS A 91 4.19 -7.85 9.69
CA LYS A 91 3.18 -8.86 9.37
C LYS A 91 3.75 -9.96 8.49
N ARG A 92 3.68 -11.21 8.96
CA ARG A 92 4.24 -12.39 8.27
C ARG A 92 3.65 -12.69 6.89
N ASN A 93 2.40 -12.29 6.67
CA ASN A 93 1.69 -12.48 5.40
C ASN A 93 2.01 -11.41 4.35
N ILE A 94 2.81 -10.39 4.68
CA ILE A 94 3.24 -9.33 3.77
C ILE A 94 4.76 -9.43 3.67
N GLN A 95 5.23 -10.00 2.57
CA GLN A 95 6.64 -10.29 2.37
C GLN A 95 7.24 -9.36 1.33
N PHE A 96 8.40 -8.77 1.64
CA PHE A 96 9.18 -7.96 0.72
C PHE A 96 10.41 -8.75 0.25
N VAL A 97 10.95 -8.37 -0.91
CA VAL A 97 12.21 -8.92 -1.42
C VAL A 97 13.39 -8.49 -0.54
N ASP A 98 14.33 -9.40 -0.32
CA ASP A 98 15.43 -9.20 0.66
C ASP A 98 16.44 -8.12 0.22
N TRP A 99 16.53 -7.86 -1.08
CA TRP A 99 17.43 -6.85 -1.66
C TRP A 99 16.84 -5.42 -1.66
N CYS A 100 15.57 -5.23 -1.27
CA CYS A 100 14.95 -3.91 -1.13
C CYS A 100 14.62 -3.61 0.34
N PRO A 101 15.59 -3.13 1.14
CA PRO A 101 15.44 -2.99 2.59
C PRO A 101 14.40 -1.93 3.01
N THR A 102 14.16 -0.91 2.18
CA THR A 102 13.16 0.13 2.45
C THR A 102 11.75 -0.30 2.06
N GLY A 103 11.57 -0.95 0.90
CA GLY A 103 10.34 -1.59 0.41
C GLY A 103 9.12 -0.68 0.19
N PHE A 104 9.15 0.53 0.72
CA PHE A 104 8.07 1.50 0.72
C PHE A 104 8.56 2.85 0.22
N LYS A 105 7.71 3.49 -0.57
CA LYS A 105 7.82 4.89 -0.98
C LYS A 105 6.60 5.69 -0.54
#